data_AF-A0A920RZH1-F1
#
_entry.id   AF-A0A920RZH1-F1
#
_cell.length_a   1.000
_cell.length_b   1.000
_cell.length_c   1.000
_cell.angle_alpha   90.00
_cell.angle_beta   90.00
_cell.angle_gamma   90.00
#
_symmetry.space_group_name_H-M   'P 1'
#
loop_
_entity.id
_entity.type
_entity.pdbx_description
1 polymer ?
#
loop_
_entity_poly.entity_id
_entity_poly.type
_entity_poly.pdbx_seq_one_letter_code
_entity_poly.pdbx_strand_id
1 'polypeptide(L)'
;MDKSFPGLVMLLPHGYEGQGPEHSSARLERFLQLCAKENLQVMNCTTPANYFHALRRQIHRDFRKPLVIMTPKSLLRNKLCVSNLEDFSKKNSFHRVLWDHAIDPKENSFIRLKSSNKIRKVILCSGKVYFDLLEAREKLKKDDVVIYRIEQLYPFPVKPLIKEIKVYKKNP
;
A
#
# COMPACT_ATOMS: atom_id res chain seq x y z
N MET A 1 26.38 -24.61 -8.14
CA MET A 1 24.95 -24.69 -8.47
C MET A 1 24.34 -23.32 -8.29
N ASP A 2 24.12 -22.64 -9.40
CA ASP A 2 23.40 -21.37 -9.45
C ASP A 2 21.94 -21.65 -9.07
N LYS A 3 21.55 -21.38 -7.82
CA LYS A 3 20.17 -21.57 -7.37
C LYS A 3 19.34 -20.42 -7.93
N SER A 4 18.89 -20.57 -9.18
CA SER A 4 17.90 -19.66 -9.75
C SER A 4 16.59 -19.82 -8.99
N PHE A 5 16.31 -18.89 -8.08
CA PHE A 5 15.03 -18.84 -7.38
C PHE A 5 13.93 -18.38 -8.37
N PRO A 6 12.70 -18.91 -8.30
CA PRO A 6 11.64 -18.52 -9.22
C PRO A 6 11.21 -17.06 -8.99
N GLY A 7 11.17 -16.27 -10.08
CA GLY A 7 10.65 -14.89 -10.10
C GLY A 7 9.17 -14.79 -10.47
N LEU A 8 8.37 -15.82 -10.17
CA LEU A 8 6.95 -15.87 -10.53
C LEU A 8 6.17 -14.71 -9.92
N VAL A 9 5.30 -14.08 -10.71
CA VAL A 9 4.35 -13.07 -10.26
C VAL A 9 2.94 -13.63 -10.31
N MET A 10 2.26 -13.63 -9.18
CA MET A 10 0.84 -14.00 -9.04
C MET A 10 0.01 -12.74 -8.83
N LEU A 11 -0.85 -12.45 -9.81
CA LEU A 11 -1.81 -11.35 -9.76
C LEU A 11 -3.16 -11.92 -9.33
N LEU A 12 -3.59 -11.63 -8.10
CA LEU A 12 -4.77 -12.23 -7.50
C LEU A 12 -5.84 -11.15 -7.23
N PRO A 13 -6.88 -11.05 -8.09
CA PRO A 13 -7.92 -10.05 -7.91
C PRO A 13 -8.59 -10.15 -6.53
N HIS A 14 -8.49 -9.08 -5.75
CA HIS A 14 -8.90 -9.03 -4.36
C HIS A 14 -9.69 -7.76 -4.05
N GLY A 15 -10.79 -7.90 -3.31
CA GLY A 15 -11.59 -6.76 -2.85
C GLY A 15 -12.99 -7.19 -2.45
N TYR A 16 -13.45 -6.71 -1.28
CA TYR A 16 -14.82 -6.90 -0.80
C TYR A 16 -15.72 -5.82 -1.40
N GLU A 17 -16.52 -6.21 -2.39
CA GLU A 17 -17.32 -5.30 -3.24
C GLU A 17 -18.75 -5.83 -3.45
N GLY A 18 -19.24 -6.71 -2.56
CA GLY A 18 -20.60 -7.23 -2.60
C GLY A 18 -20.84 -8.34 -3.64
N GLN A 19 -19.81 -8.86 -4.29
CA GLN A 19 -19.91 -9.89 -5.34
C GLN A 19 -19.99 -11.34 -4.79
N GLY A 20 -20.14 -11.50 -3.48
CA GLY A 20 -20.21 -12.82 -2.83
C GLY A 20 -18.84 -13.43 -2.46
N PRO A 21 -18.85 -14.60 -1.81
CA PRO A 21 -17.67 -15.20 -1.16
C PRO A 21 -16.54 -15.55 -2.13
N GLU A 22 -16.87 -16.14 -3.29
CA GLU A 22 -15.89 -16.61 -4.28
C GLU A 22 -15.33 -15.48 -5.17
N HIS A 23 -15.85 -14.26 -5.04
CA HIS A 23 -15.42 -13.09 -5.79
C HIS A 23 -14.89 -11.97 -4.88
N SER A 24 -14.51 -12.25 -3.65
CA SER A 24 -14.05 -11.21 -2.70
C SER A 24 -12.60 -11.39 -2.26
N SER A 25 -12.22 -12.59 -1.84
CA SER A 25 -10.94 -12.82 -1.17
C SER A 25 -9.99 -13.70 -1.97
N ALA A 26 -8.76 -13.21 -2.17
CA ALA A 26 -7.63 -14.02 -2.63
C ALA A 26 -6.94 -14.77 -1.47
N ARG A 27 -7.55 -14.75 -0.27
CA ARG A 27 -7.05 -15.41 0.95
C ARG A 27 -5.65 -14.94 1.33
N LEU A 28 -5.47 -13.62 1.39
CA LEU A 28 -4.22 -12.94 1.74
C LEU A 28 -3.56 -13.52 3.00
N GLU A 29 -4.36 -13.82 4.01
CA GLU A 29 -3.95 -14.43 5.28
C GLU A 29 -3.19 -15.74 5.08
N ARG A 30 -3.58 -16.56 4.09
CA ARG A 30 -2.90 -17.83 3.80
C ARG A 30 -1.51 -17.61 3.23
N PHE A 31 -1.35 -16.62 2.34
CA PHE A 31 -0.03 -16.26 1.83
C PHE A 31 0.87 -15.70 2.93
N LEU A 32 0.32 -14.89 3.84
CA LEU A 32 1.08 -14.39 5.00
C LEU A 32 1.48 -15.51 5.96
N GLN A 33 0.62 -16.51 6.19
CA GLN A 33 0.96 -17.68 7.01
C GLN A 33 2.11 -18.51 6.41
N LEU A 34 2.20 -18.56 5.08
CA LEU A 34 3.29 -19.24 4.36
C LEU A 34 4.61 -18.45 4.33
N CYS A 35 4.61 -17.20 4.79
CA CYS A 35 5.79 -16.35 4.76
C CYS A 35 6.76 -16.72 5.88
N ALA A 36 7.98 -17.12 5.51
CA ALA A 36 9.08 -17.37 6.45
C ALA A 36 10.43 -17.13 5.76
N LYS A 37 11.45 -16.68 6.51
CA LYS A 37 12.83 -16.48 6.03
C LYS A 37 12.92 -15.73 4.68
N GLU A 38 12.08 -14.70 4.54
CA GLU A 38 11.93 -13.91 3.32
C GLU A 38 11.70 -14.72 2.02
N ASN A 39 11.01 -15.87 2.09
CA ASN A 39 10.72 -16.73 0.94
C ASN A 39 9.84 -16.07 -0.13
N LEU A 40 8.87 -15.25 0.27
CA LEU A 40 7.88 -14.59 -0.59
C LEU A 40 7.98 -13.07 -0.51
N GLN A 41 7.27 -12.41 -1.44
CA GLN A 41 6.90 -11.01 -1.33
C GLN A 41 5.38 -10.93 -1.46
N VAL A 42 4.71 -10.27 -0.51
CA VAL A 42 3.25 -10.11 -0.51
C VAL A 42 2.91 -8.63 -0.50
N MET A 43 2.14 -8.18 -1.49
CA MET A 43 1.78 -6.78 -1.71
C MET A 43 0.30 -6.59 -1.96
N ASN A 44 -0.18 -5.38 -1.70
CA ASN A 44 -1.55 -4.96 -1.94
C ASN A 44 -1.54 -3.48 -2.37
N CYS A 45 -1.13 -3.24 -3.61
CA CYS A 45 -0.81 -1.91 -4.10
C CYS A 45 -2.06 -1.05 -4.31
N THR A 46 -1.98 0.24 -3.99
CA THR A 46 -3.09 1.20 -4.08
C THR A 46 -2.84 2.36 -5.04
N THR A 47 -1.74 2.33 -5.80
CA THR A 47 -1.50 3.28 -6.90
C THR A 47 -0.94 2.57 -8.13
N PRO A 48 -1.28 3.04 -9.36
CA PRO A 48 -0.69 2.54 -10.59
C PRO A 48 0.84 2.58 -10.62
N ALA A 49 1.45 3.68 -10.14
CA ALA A 49 2.91 3.82 -10.11
C ALA A 49 3.58 2.80 -9.19
N ASN A 50 3.00 2.54 -8.01
CA ASN A 50 3.58 1.57 -7.08
C ASN A 50 3.47 0.13 -7.64
N TYR A 51 2.35 -0.20 -8.30
CA TYR A 51 2.22 -1.46 -9.04
C TYR A 51 3.27 -1.61 -10.16
N PHE A 52 3.47 -0.57 -10.97
CA PHE A 52 4.50 -0.55 -12.01
C PHE A 52 5.91 -0.79 -11.46
N HIS A 53 6.28 -0.08 -10.38
CA HIS A 53 7.59 -0.25 -9.76
C HIS A 53 7.74 -1.62 -9.08
N ALA A 54 6.66 -2.20 -8.54
CA ALA A 54 6.68 -3.56 -8.00
C ALA A 54 7.04 -4.60 -9.06
N LEU A 55 6.44 -4.50 -10.26
CA LEU A 55 6.71 -5.39 -11.39
C LEU A 55 8.14 -5.23 -11.91
N ARG A 56 8.58 -3.99 -12.17
CA ARG A 56 9.94 -3.71 -12.64
C ARG A 56 11.02 -4.26 -11.73
N ARG A 57 10.79 -4.14 -10.42
CA ARG A 57 11.69 -4.61 -9.38
C ARG A 57 11.88 -6.13 -9.37
N GLN A 58 10.97 -6.92 -9.93
CA GLN A 58 11.18 -8.37 -10.10
C GLN A 58 12.32 -8.71 -11.05
N ILE A 59 12.53 -7.87 -12.06
CA ILE A 59 13.57 -8.09 -13.07
C ILE A 59 14.87 -7.36 -12.73
N HIS A 60 14.76 -6.13 -12.21
CA HIS A 60 15.92 -5.25 -11.97
C HIS A 60 16.77 -5.58 -10.74
N ARG A 61 16.33 -6.46 -9.84
CA ARG A 61 17.13 -6.85 -8.67
C ARG A 61 18.08 -7.98 -9.01
N ASP A 62 19.17 -8.08 -8.25
CA ASP A 62 20.16 -9.17 -8.40
C ASP A 62 19.70 -10.50 -7.78
N PHE A 63 18.43 -10.60 -7.41
CA PHE A 63 17.82 -11.82 -6.88
C PHE A 63 16.39 -11.98 -7.41
N ARG A 64 15.85 -13.20 -7.29
CA ARG A 64 14.48 -13.55 -7.66
C ARG A 64 13.75 -14.13 -6.46
N LYS A 65 12.53 -13.65 -6.22
CA LYS A 65 11.64 -14.16 -5.16
C LYS A 65 10.20 -14.05 -5.66
N PRO A 66 9.36 -15.09 -5.47
CA PRO A 66 7.97 -15.02 -5.88
C PRO A 66 7.26 -13.79 -5.31
N LEU A 67 6.36 -13.23 -6.11
CA LEU A 67 5.60 -12.04 -5.78
C LEU A 67 4.12 -12.32 -5.89
N VAL A 68 3.42 -12.16 -4.77
CA VAL A 68 1.97 -12.26 -4.68
C VAL A 68 1.42 -10.84 -4.54
N ILE A 69 0.61 -10.42 -5.49
CA ILE A 69 -0.05 -9.11 -5.47
C ILE A 69 -1.55 -9.33 -5.37
N MET A 70 -2.14 -8.77 -4.32
CA MET A 70 -3.58 -8.57 -4.20
C MET A 70 -3.96 -7.47 -5.19
N THR A 71 -4.34 -7.84 -6.41
CA THR A 71 -4.63 -6.86 -7.46
C THR A 71 -6.03 -6.27 -7.29
N PRO A 72 -6.21 -4.97 -7.58
CA PRO A 72 -7.49 -4.34 -7.38
C PRO A 72 -8.53 -4.77 -8.43
N LYS A 73 -9.82 -4.65 -8.06
CA LYS A 73 -10.97 -4.77 -8.97
C LYS A 73 -11.57 -3.39 -9.23
N SER A 74 -12.25 -2.81 -8.24
CA SER A 74 -12.83 -1.46 -8.35
C SER A 74 -11.79 -0.35 -8.57
N LEU A 75 -10.59 -0.47 -7.99
CA LEU A 75 -9.58 0.59 -8.13
C LEU A 75 -9.08 0.78 -9.56
N LEU A 76 -9.32 -0.18 -10.46
CA LEU A 76 -8.97 -0.04 -11.89
C LEU A 76 -9.66 1.15 -12.56
N ARG A 77 -10.77 1.65 -11.99
CA ARG A 77 -11.53 2.81 -12.50
C ARG A 77 -11.75 3.90 -11.44
N ASN A 78 -11.10 3.79 -10.28
CA ASN A 78 -11.30 4.76 -9.21
C ASN A 78 -10.54 6.05 -9.53
N LYS A 79 -11.24 7.20 -9.52
CA LYS A 79 -10.69 8.52 -9.84
C LYS A 79 -9.57 8.97 -8.90
N LEU A 80 -9.58 8.47 -7.66
CA LEU A 80 -8.53 8.75 -6.66
C LEU A 80 -7.36 7.76 -6.75
N CYS A 81 -7.48 6.67 -7.52
CA CYS A 81 -6.44 5.67 -7.72
C CYS A 81 -5.69 5.91 -9.03
N VAL A 82 -5.12 7.10 -9.17
CA VAL A 82 -4.35 7.52 -10.36
C VAL A 82 -2.89 7.82 -9.99
N SER A 83 -2.02 7.95 -10.98
CA SER A 83 -0.63 8.38 -10.79
C SER A 83 -0.21 9.27 -11.95
N ASN A 84 0.68 10.23 -11.69
CA ASN A 84 1.22 11.12 -12.72
C ASN A 84 2.34 10.42 -13.50
N LEU A 85 2.62 10.86 -14.73
CA LEU A 85 3.71 10.29 -15.54
C LEU A 85 5.07 10.34 -14.83
N GLU A 86 5.32 11.42 -14.08
CA GLU A 86 6.56 11.60 -13.30
C GLU A 86 6.76 10.49 -12.25
N ASP A 87 5.68 9.91 -11.74
CA ASP A 87 5.73 8.87 -10.71
C ASP A 87 6.29 7.55 -11.26
N PHE A 88 6.27 7.36 -12.58
CA PHE A 88 6.86 6.21 -13.28
C PHE A 88 8.33 6.41 -13.64
N SER A 89 8.88 7.62 -13.44
CA SER A 89 10.25 7.94 -13.81
C SER A 89 11.29 7.20 -12.96
N LYS A 90 12.55 7.17 -13.43
CA LYS A 90 13.68 6.57 -12.71
C LYS A 90 14.01 7.27 -11.38
N LYS A 91 13.48 8.47 -11.14
CA LYS A 91 13.63 9.21 -9.88
C LYS A 91 12.74 8.64 -8.77
N ASN A 92 11.78 7.78 -9.12
CA ASN A 92 10.86 7.16 -8.19
C ASN A 92 11.10 5.64 -8.10
N SER A 93 10.52 5.00 -7.09
CA SER A 93 10.66 3.56 -6.85
C SER A 93 9.44 2.99 -6.14
N PHE A 94 9.46 1.68 -5.86
CA PHE A 94 8.40 1.06 -5.07
C PHE A 94 8.43 1.55 -3.63
N HIS A 95 7.30 2.09 -3.17
CA HIS A 95 7.07 2.52 -1.79
C HIS A 95 6.40 1.40 -1.00
N ARG A 96 7.05 0.95 0.07
CA ARG A 96 6.50 -0.10 0.95
C ARG A 96 5.41 0.42 1.88
N VAL A 97 5.45 1.71 2.18
CA VAL A 97 4.47 2.46 2.96
C VAL A 97 4.12 3.69 2.13
N LEU A 98 2.83 3.95 1.91
CA LEU A 98 2.35 5.15 1.22
C LEU A 98 1.61 6.06 2.18
N TRP A 99 1.75 7.35 1.91
CA TRP A 99 1.21 8.44 2.71
C TRP A 99 -0.28 8.65 2.49
N ASP A 100 -0.87 9.41 3.40
CA ASP A 100 -2.22 9.94 3.28
C ASP A 100 -2.30 10.98 2.15
N HIS A 101 -3.38 10.99 1.38
CA HIS A 101 -3.58 12.05 0.38
C HIS A 101 -3.76 13.41 1.06
N ALA A 102 -4.27 13.47 2.29
CA ALA A 102 -4.39 14.73 3.04
C ALA A 102 -3.04 15.31 3.54
N ILE A 103 -1.93 14.57 3.36
CA ILE A 103 -0.58 15.11 3.61
C ILE A 103 0.26 15.20 2.33
N ASP A 104 -0.30 14.87 1.17
CA ASP A 104 0.40 14.99 -0.10
C ASP A 104 0.46 16.49 -0.50
N PRO A 105 1.66 17.10 -0.60
CA PRO A 105 1.77 18.50 -0.96
C PRO A 105 1.30 18.82 -2.39
N LYS A 106 1.13 17.80 -3.24
CA LYS A 106 0.61 17.95 -4.61
C LYS A 106 -0.92 17.95 -4.64
N GLU A 107 -1.59 17.68 -3.53
CA GLU A 107 -3.03 17.46 -3.47
C GLU A 107 -3.68 18.38 -2.44
N ASN A 108 -4.53 19.29 -2.93
CA ASN A 108 -5.16 20.32 -2.10
C ASN A 108 -6.67 20.09 -1.94
N SER A 109 -7.22 18.99 -2.48
CA SER A 109 -8.67 18.71 -2.44
C SER A 109 -9.16 18.01 -1.17
N PHE A 110 -8.27 17.55 -0.30
CA PHE A 110 -8.60 16.85 0.95
C PHE A 110 -8.51 17.74 2.18
N ILE A 111 -9.15 17.32 3.28
CA ILE A 111 -9.10 18.03 4.55
C ILE A 111 -7.66 18.28 5.00
N ARG A 112 -7.39 19.52 5.41
CA ARG A 112 -6.10 19.86 6.01
C ARG A 112 -6.01 19.27 7.42
N LEU A 113 -5.13 18.30 7.60
CA LEU A 113 -4.89 17.70 8.91
C LEU A 113 -4.24 18.71 9.88
N LYS A 114 -4.50 18.50 11.18
CA LYS A 114 -3.82 19.22 12.26
C LYS A 114 -2.31 18.92 12.22
N SER A 115 -1.53 19.78 12.88
CA SER A 115 -0.10 19.56 13.11
C SER A 115 0.14 18.20 13.75
N SER A 116 1.30 17.58 13.46
CA SER A 116 1.62 16.21 13.88
C SER A 116 1.45 15.96 15.39
N ASN A 117 1.79 16.94 16.24
CA ASN A 117 1.61 16.87 17.69
C ASN A 117 0.14 16.86 18.17
N LYS A 118 -0.81 17.26 17.32
CA LYS A 118 -2.26 17.29 17.57
C LYS A 118 -3.01 16.15 16.90
N ILE A 119 -2.33 15.29 16.14
CA ILE A 119 -2.93 14.05 15.63
C ILE A 119 -3.21 13.11 16.80
N ARG A 120 -4.45 12.64 16.88
CA ARG A 120 -4.91 11.74 17.95
C ARG A 120 -4.75 10.28 17.56
N LYS A 121 -4.89 9.95 16.27
CA LYS A 121 -4.92 8.56 15.79
C LYS A 121 -4.18 8.41 14.45
N VAL A 122 -3.37 7.37 14.36
CA VAL A 122 -2.79 6.86 13.12
C VAL A 122 -3.53 5.56 12.77
N ILE A 123 -4.14 5.51 11.58
CA ILE A 123 -4.77 4.29 11.05
C ILE A 123 -3.80 3.66 10.04
N LEU A 124 -3.50 2.38 10.23
CA LEU A 124 -2.78 1.59 9.24
C LEU A 124 -3.78 0.75 8.46
N CYS A 125 -3.66 0.76 7.14
CA CYS A 125 -4.53 -0.01 6.25
C CYS A 125 -3.72 -0.56 5.06
N SER A 126 -4.35 -1.40 4.23
CA SER A 126 -3.72 -1.97 3.05
C SER A 126 -4.78 -2.23 1.97
N GLY A 127 -4.49 -1.91 0.72
CA GLY A 127 -5.42 -2.08 -0.40
C GLY A 127 -6.58 -1.08 -0.41
N LYS A 128 -7.67 -1.45 -1.10
CA LYS A 128 -8.80 -0.56 -1.42
C LYS A 128 -9.44 0.16 -0.23
N VAL A 129 -9.41 -0.45 0.95
CA VAL A 129 -10.06 0.10 2.16
C VAL A 129 -9.53 1.49 2.52
N TYR A 130 -8.31 1.84 2.06
CA TYR A 130 -7.80 3.20 2.17
C TYR A 130 -8.76 4.25 1.61
N PHE A 131 -9.34 4.01 0.43
CA PHE A 131 -10.23 4.98 -0.23
C PHE A 131 -11.57 5.09 0.51
N ASP A 132 -12.08 3.97 1.04
CA ASP A 132 -13.28 3.95 1.87
C ASP A 132 -13.06 4.74 3.18
N LEU A 133 -11.87 4.59 3.81
CA LEU A 133 -11.47 5.33 5.01
C LEU A 133 -11.27 6.83 4.72
N LEU A 134 -10.67 7.16 3.57
CA LEU A 134 -10.46 8.52 3.12
C LEU A 134 -11.81 9.23 2.95
N GLU A 135 -12.73 8.66 2.17
CA GLU A 135 -14.07 9.21 1.96
C GLU A 135 -14.83 9.40 3.30
N ALA A 136 -14.79 8.40 4.18
CA ALA A 136 -15.42 8.48 5.48
C ALA A 136 -14.83 9.61 6.35
N ARG A 137 -13.49 9.79 6.33
CA ARG A 137 -12.83 10.88 7.07
C ARG A 137 -13.25 12.24 6.55
N GLU A 138 -13.29 12.44 5.22
CA GLU A 138 -13.71 13.69 4.61
C GLU A 138 -15.16 14.02 4.99
N LYS A 139 -16.07 13.03 4.89
CA LYS A 139 -17.48 13.19 5.28
C LYS A 139 -17.66 13.56 6.75
N LEU A 140 -16.88 12.93 7.64
CA LEU A 140 -16.90 13.19 9.08
C LEU A 140 -16.10 14.44 9.49
N LYS A 141 -15.40 15.08 8.55
CA LYS A 141 -14.53 16.24 8.75
C LYS A 141 -13.54 16.04 9.90
N LYS A 142 -12.91 14.87 9.95
CA LYS A 142 -11.91 14.54 11.00
C LYS A 142 -10.51 14.93 10.56
N ASP A 143 -9.98 15.98 11.18
CA ASP A 143 -8.65 16.56 10.93
C ASP A 143 -7.57 16.05 11.89
N ASP A 144 -7.93 15.18 12.85
CA ASP A 144 -7.07 14.62 13.90
C ASP A 144 -6.70 13.15 13.67
N VAL A 145 -6.99 12.61 12.48
CA VAL A 145 -6.75 11.21 12.10
C VAL A 145 -5.98 11.16 10.78
N VAL A 146 -4.80 10.54 10.81
CA VAL A 146 -3.97 10.28 9.63
C VAL A 146 -4.00 8.79 9.26
N ILE A 147 -3.96 8.50 7.96
CA ILE A 147 -4.07 7.17 7.39
C ILE A 147 -2.78 6.84 6.63
N TYR A 148 -2.14 5.73 6.96
CA TYR A 148 -1.01 5.19 6.21
C TYR A 148 -1.36 3.86 5.58
N ARG A 149 -0.84 3.65 4.37
CA ARG A 149 -1.04 2.44 3.59
C ARG A 149 0.20 1.56 3.66
N ILE A 150 0.02 0.31 4.05
CA ILE A 150 1.05 -0.73 4.00
C ILE A 150 0.91 -1.45 2.67
N GLU A 151 1.73 -1.08 1.70
CA GLU A 151 1.70 -1.60 0.33
C GLU A 151 2.42 -2.94 0.21
N GLN A 152 3.45 -3.15 1.03
CA GLN A 152 4.14 -4.43 1.16
C GLN A 152 3.87 -5.01 2.54
N LEU A 153 3.14 -6.12 2.60
CA LEU A 153 2.80 -6.80 3.85
C LEU A 153 3.90 -7.77 4.27
N TYR A 154 4.61 -8.36 3.31
CA TYR A 154 5.79 -9.20 3.58
C TYR A 154 6.90 -9.01 2.54
N PRO A 155 8.18 -8.91 2.96
CA PRO A 155 8.63 -8.69 4.34
C PRO A 155 8.08 -7.37 4.92
N PHE A 156 7.70 -7.38 6.20
CA PHE A 156 7.02 -6.25 6.83
C PHE A 156 7.94 -5.02 6.94
N PRO A 157 7.49 -3.81 6.54
CA PRO A 157 8.36 -2.65 6.39
C PRO A 157 8.53 -1.87 7.70
N VAL A 158 9.09 -2.51 8.73
CA VAL A 158 9.28 -1.91 10.07
C VAL A 158 10.01 -0.55 9.99
N LYS A 159 11.18 -0.50 9.35
CA LYS A 159 12.00 0.73 9.31
C LYS A 159 11.30 1.89 8.58
N PRO A 160 10.77 1.71 7.34
CA PRO A 160 9.97 2.75 6.69
C PRO A 160 8.76 3.18 7.53
N LEU A 161 7.99 2.22 8.07
CA LEU A 161 6.80 2.54 8.84
C LEU A 161 7.11 3.40 10.07
N ILE A 162 8.12 3.01 10.87
CA ILE A 162 8.55 3.79 12.04
C ILE A 162 8.99 5.20 11.63
N LYS A 163 9.73 5.33 10.52
CA LYS A 163 10.17 6.64 10.02
C LYS A 163 8.99 7.57 9.77
N GLU A 164 7.89 7.05 9.22
CA GLU A 164 6.69 7.83 8.93
C GLU A 164 5.90 8.18 10.20
N ILE A 165 5.63 7.20 11.07
CA ILE A 165 4.68 7.40 12.17
C ILE A 165 5.29 8.03 13.43
N LYS A 166 6.63 8.05 13.56
CA LYS A 166 7.31 8.58 14.75
C LYS A 166 7.00 10.05 15.04
N VAL A 167 6.62 10.83 14.01
CA VAL A 167 6.31 12.27 14.16
C VAL A 167 5.03 12.52 14.96
N TYR A 168 4.18 11.50 15.12
CA TYR A 168 2.94 11.56 15.90
C TYR A 168 3.13 11.03 17.33
N LYS A 169 4.34 10.63 17.71
CA LYS A 169 4.64 10.20 19.08
C LYS A 169 4.40 11.39 20.01
N LYS A 170 3.46 11.26 20.94
CA LYS A 170 3.37 12.17 22.07
C LYS A 170 4.58 11.91 22.96
N ASN A 171 5.38 12.94 23.23
CA ASN A 171 6.35 12.85 24.31
C ASN A 171 5.55 12.62 25.61
N PRO A 172 5.91 11.59 26.40
CA PRO A 172 5.26 11.35 27.69
C PRO A 172 5.41 12.56 28.61
#